data_AF-A0A7C9GHP2-F1
#
_entry.id   AF-A0A7C9GHP2-F1
#
_cell.length_a   1.000
_cell.length_b   1.000
_cell.length_c   1.000
_cell.angle_alpha   90.00
_cell.angle_beta   90.00
_cell.angle_gamma   90.00
#
_symmetry.space_group_name_H-M   'P 1'
#
loop_
_entity.id
_entity.type
_entity.pdbx_description
1 polymer ?
#
loop_
_entity_poly.entity_id
_entity_poly.type
_entity_poly.pdbx_seq_one_letter_code
_entity_poly.pdbx_strand_id
1 'polypeptide(L)'
;MTAYQLLDELRDAGLRAPVQVYRALEALGKEERIHRIESLNAFVACRHLNHTETAAFAICDDCREIWEFSLPAEAGLTAVADAKGFKTRHTTVELHGRCADCAGRDGGYAKASLHSSPR
;
A
#
# COMPACT_ATOMS: atom_id res chain seq x y z
N MET A 1 7.33 -1.43 -3.72
CA MET A 1 8.36 -2.14 -4.54
C MET A 1 8.21 -3.64 -4.33
N THR A 2 8.40 -4.47 -5.36
CA THR A 2 8.38 -5.94 -5.20
C THR A 2 9.74 -6.47 -4.75
N ALA A 3 9.79 -7.68 -4.21
CA ALA A 3 11.05 -8.32 -3.81
C ALA A 3 12.02 -8.54 -4.99
N TYR A 4 11.50 -8.75 -6.21
CA TYR A 4 12.33 -8.94 -7.40
C TYR A 4 12.91 -7.61 -7.90
N GLN A 5 12.12 -6.54 -7.89
CA GLN A 5 12.63 -5.19 -8.19
C GLN A 5 13.75 -4.82 -7.22
N LEU A 6 13.56 -5.08 -5.93
CA LEU A 6 14.57 -4.83 -4.91
C LEU A 6 15.82 -5.71 -5.08
N LEU A 7 15.66 -6.97 -5.50
CA LEU A 7 16.81 -7.83 -5.83
C LEU A 7 17.63 -7.23 -6.96
N ASP A 8 16.98 -6.79 -8.03
CA ASP A 8 17.66 -6.26 -9.22
C ASP A 8 18.43 -4.97 -8.92
N GLU A 9 17.88 -4.08 -8.10
CA GLU A 9 18.58 -2.88 -7.62
C GLU A 9 19.78 -3.19 -6.70
N LEU A 10 19.72 -4.30 -5.95
CA LEU A 10 20.74 -4.66 -4.96
C LEU A 10 21.75 -5.70 -5.44
N ARG A 11 21.74 -6.07 -6.73
CA ARG A 11 22.72 -7.00 -7.30
C ARG A 11 24.15 -6.53 -7.11
N ASP A 12 24.38 -5.24 -7.35
CA ASP A 12 25.72 -4.62 -7.23
C ASP A 12 26.16 -4.47 -5.77
N ALA A 13 25.20 -4.46 -4.83
CA ALA A 13 25.44 -4.50 -3.39
C ALA A 13 25.71 -5.93 -2.86
N GLY A 14 25.74 -6.95 -3.73
CA GLY A 14 26.11 -8.33 -3.40
C GLY A 14 24.94 -9.28 -3.13
N LEU A 15 23.69 -8.83 -3.27
CA LEU A 15 22.53 -9.74 -3.21
C LEU A 15 22.39 -10.50 -4.54
N ARG A 16 22.24 -11.83 -4.47
CA ARG A 16 22.26 -12.69 -5.66
C ARG A 16 21.02 -13.57 -5.79
N ALA A 17 20.28 -13.80 -4.70
CA ALA A 17 19.14 -14.69 -4.69
C ALA A 17 17.91 -14.04 -4.02
N PRO A 18 16.68 -14.29 -4.53
CA PRO A 18 15.45 -13.77 -3.94
C PRO A 18 15.32 -14.08 -2.45
N VAL A 19 15.78 -15.26 -2.00
CA VAL A 19 15.73 -15.66 -0.58
C VAL A 19 16.47 -14.69 0.35
N GLN A 20 17.53 -14.04 -0.12
CA GLN A 20 18.27 -13.05 0.68
C GLN A 20 17.43 -11.79 0.88
N VAL A 21 16.71 -11.36 -0.16
CA VAL A 21 15.78 -10.22 -0.08
C VAL A 21 14.63 -10.53 0.87
N TYR A 22 13.97 -11.69 0.72
CA TYR A 22 12.87 -12.07 1.61
C TYR A 22 13.31 -12.17 3.08
N ARG A 23 14.52 -12.69 3.37
CA ARG A 23 15.06 -12.72 4.73
C ARG A 23 15.31 -11.33 5.30
N ALA A 24 15.86 -10.42 4.50
CA ALA A 24 16.07 -9.03 4.93
C ALA A 24 14.73 -8.33 5.19
N LEU A 25 13.75 -8.51 4.31
CA LEU A 25 12.40 -7.96 4.49
C LEU A 25 11.70 -8.55 5.73
N GLU A 26 11.85 -9.84 6.00
CA GLU A 26 11.32 -10.47 7.21
C GLU A 26 11.93 -9.85 8.48
N ALA A 27 13.24 -9.59 8.49
CA ALA A 27 13.90 -8.92 9.62
C ALA A 27 13.38 -7.49 9.81
N LEU A 28 13.26 -6.72 8.72
CA LEU A 28 12.71 -5.36 8.76
C LEU A 28 11.24 -5.32 9.20
N GLY A 29 10.45 -6.33 8.82
CA GLY A 29 9.06 -6.46 9.25
C GLY A 29 8.93 -6.77 10.74
N LYS A 30 9.85 -7.56 11.31
CA LYS A 30 9.91 -7.82 12.77
C LYS A 30 10.27 -6.57 13.58
N GLU A 31 11.01 -5.65 12.97
CA GLU A 31 11.33 -4.34 13.55
C GLU A 31 10.24 -3.28 13.27
N GLU A 32 9.12 -3.67 12.64
CA GLU A 32 8.01 -2.80 12.23
C GLU A 32 8.42 -1.64 11.30
N ARG A 33 9.56 -1.78 10.61
CA ARG A 33 10.12 -0.75 9.71
C ARG A 33 9.57 -0.79 8.30
N ILE A 34 8.90 -1.88 7.93
CA ILE A 34 8.23 -2.05 6.65
C ILE A 34 6.85 -2.68 6.84
N HIS A 35 5.93 -2.35 5.94
CA HIS A 35 4.66 -3.04 5.79
C HIS A 35 4.66 -3.85 4.49
N ARG A 36 3.98 -5.01 4.54
CA ARG A 36 3.70 -5.81 3.35
C ARG A 36 2.28 -5.53 2.90
N ILE A 37 2.13 -5.24 1.61
CA ILE A 37 0.84 -5.13 0.93
C ILE A 37 0.60 -6.47 0.26
N GLU A 38 -0.29 -7.26 0.85
CA GLU A 38 -0.48 -8.67 0.52
C GLU A 38 -1.09 -8.81 -0.89
N SER A 39 -2.06 -7.97 -1.25
CA SER A 39 -2.69 -7.98 -2.59
C SER A 39 -1.72 -7.70 -3.73
N LEU A 40 -0.61 -7.00 -3.46
CA LEU A 40 0.39 -6.62 -4.47
C LEU A 40 1.67 -7.46 -4.39
N ASN A 41 1.80 -8.31 -3.36
CA ASN A 41 3.05 -8.94 -2.97
C ASN A 41 4.23 -7.93 -2.96
N ALA A 42 3.96 -6.77 -2.37
CA ALA A 42 4.87 -5.62 -2.38
C ALA A 42 5.17 -5.15 -0.94
N PHE A 43 6.24 -4.37 -0.81
CA PHE A 43 6.69 -3.83 0.46
C PHE A 43 6.78 -2.31 0.39
N VAL A 44 6.46 -1.64 1.50
CA VAL A 44 6.55 -0.20 1.70
C VAL A 44 7.22 0.09 3.04
N ALA A 45 8.00 1.18 3.11
CA ALA A 45 8.61 1.61 4.37
C ALA A 45 7.52 2.15 5.31
N CYS A 46 7.55 1.74 6.58
CA CYS A 46 6.64 2.26 7.59
C CYS A 46 6.94 3.74 7.85
N ARG A 47 5.91 4.60 7.90
CA ARG A 47 6.04 6.03 8.22
C ARG A 47 5.45 6.38 9.60
N HIS A 48 4.91 5.40 10.32
CA HIS A 48 4.30 5.60 11.62
C HIS A 48 5.36 5.61 12.74
N LEU A 49 5.28 6.59 13.64
CA LEU A 49 6.16 6.68 14.82
C LEU A 49 5.66 5.83 16.00
N ASN A 50 4.34 5.57 16.05
CA ASN A 50 3.68 4.75 17.06
C ASN A 50 2.82 3.67 16.38
N HIS A 51 3.06 2.40 16.67
CA HIS A 51 2.33 1.26 16.09
C HIS A 51 0.97 0.99 16.75
N THR A 52 0.36 1.99 17.37
CA THR A 52 -0.98 1.89 17.96
C THR A 52 -2.10 2.05 16.94
N GLU A 53 -1.77 2.55 15.75
CA GLU A 53 -2.73 2.80 14.67
C GLU A 53 -2.72 1.65 13.66
N THR A 54 -3.88 1.34 13.09
CA THR A 54 -3.99 0.32 12.06
C THR A 54 -3.55 0.92 10.73
N ALA A 55 -2.52 0.34 10.10
CA ALA A 55 -2.10 0.74 8.77
C ALA A 55 -3.16 0.38 7.73
N ALA A 56 -3.52 1.34 6.89
CA ALA A 56 -4.44 1.17 5.80
C ALA A 56 -3.87 1.71 4.49
N PHE A 57 -4.17 1.01 3.41
CA PHE A 57 -3.64 1.29 2.08
C PHE A 57 -4.77 1.41 1.08
N ALA A 58 -4.83 2.50 0.33
CA ALA A 58 -5.67 2.62 -0.86
C ALA A 58 -4.81 2.34 -2.09
N ILE A 59 -5.27 1.42 -2.94
CA ILE A 59 -4.53 0.87 -4.07
C ILE A 59 -5.34 1.12 -5.33
N CYS A 60 -4.74 1.81 -6.29
CA CYS A 60 -5.34 1.94 -7.60
C CYS A 60 -5.08 0.67 -8.43
N ASP A 61 -6.14 0.03 -8.92
CA ASP A 61 -6.02 -1.17 -9.73
C ASP A 61 -5.44 -0.91 -11.13
N ASP A 62 -5.54 0.33 -11.63
CA ASP A 62 -5.08 0.72 -12.97
C ASP A 62 -3.61 1.14 -12.99
N CYS A 63 -3.24 2.16 -12.21
CA CYS A 63 -1.87 2.71 -12.20
C CYS A 63 -0.98 2.13 -11.10
N ARG A 64 -1.55 1.34 -10.17
CA ARG A 64 -0.84 0.73 -9.03
C ARG A 64 -0.26 1.75 -8.05
N GLU A 65 -0.77 2.99 -8.08
CA GLU A 65 -0.47 4.00 -7.07
C GLU A 65 -1.09 3.60 -5.72
N ILE A 66 -0.37 3.91 -4.64
CA ILE A 66 -0.68 3.47 -3.28
C ILE A 66 -0.62 4.67 -2.36
N TRP A 67 -1.69 4.88 -1.59
CA TRP A 67 -1.74 5.84 -0.50
C TRP A 67 -1.82 5.12 0.84
N GLU A 68 -0.92 5.47 1.75
CA GLU A 68 -0.92 5.01 3.14
C GLU A 68 -1.67 6.02 4.02
N PHE A 69 -2.49 5.52 4.94
CA PHE A 69 -3.14 6.31 5.97
C PHE A 69 -3.33 5.48 7.25
N SER A 70 -3.30 6.18 8.38
CA SER A 70 -3.65 5.61 9.68
C SER A 70 -5.15 5.53 9.85
N LEU A 71 -5.66 4.38 10.27
CA LEU A 71 -6.98 4.29 10.86
C LEU A 71 -6.87 4.47 12.38
N PRO A 72 -7.72 5.33 12.97
CA PRO A 72 -7.78 5.46 14.42
C PRO A 72 -8.10 4.11 15.08
N ALA A 73 -7.60 3.88 16.29
CA ALA A 73 -7.85 2.63 17.02
C ALA A 73 -9.35 2.39 17.25
N GLU A 74 -10.14 3.45 17.37
CA GLU A 74 -11.59 3.42 17.48
C GLU A 74 -12.35 2.99 16.20
N ALA A 75 -11.65 2.75 15.08
CA ALA A 75 -12.25 2.18 13.86
C ALA A 75 -12.88 0.79 14.08
N GLY A 76 -12.61 0.16 15.24
CA GLY A 76 -13.43 -0.92 15.77
C GLY A 76 -13.22 -2.30 15.15
N LEU A 77 -12.39 -2.43 14.11
CA LEU A 77 -12.10 -3.71 13.45
C LEU A 77 -11.58 -4.77 14.45
N THR A 78 -10.57 -4.40 15.23
CA THR A 78 -10.03 -5.27 16.29
C THR A 78 -11.07 -5.55 17.36
N ALA A 79 -11.83 -4.54 17.79
CA ALA A 79 -12.89 -4.72 18.80
C ALA A 79 -14.01 -5.67 18.33
N VAL A 80 -14.40 -5.62 17.06
CA VAL A 80 -15.39 -6.53 16.46
C VAL A 80 -14.88 -7.98 16.45
N ALA A 81 -13.59 -8.18 16.16
CA ALA A 81 -12.96 -9.49 16.19
C ALA A 81 -12.85 -10.01 17.64
N ASP A 82 -12.39 -9.17 18.56
CA ASP A 82 -12.21 -9.51 19.97
C ASP A 82 -13.53 -9.85 20.66
N ALA A 83 -14.63 -9.16 20.32
CA ALA A 83 -15.97 -9.47 20.80
C ALA A 83 -16.45 -10.89 20.41
N LYS A 84 -15.85 -11.49 19.37
CA LYS A 84 -16.09 -12.87 18.95
C LYS A 84 -15.07 -13.87 19.53
N GLY A 85 -14.21 -13.42 20.44
CA GLY A 85 -13.13 -14.22 21.01
C GLY A 85 -11.94 -14.43 20.08
N PHE A 86 -11.87 -13.72 18.95
CA PHE A 86 -10.71 -13.77 18.06
C PHE A 86 -9.50 -13.11 18.74
N LYS A 87 -8.31 -13.66 18.55
CA LYS A 87 -7.06 -13.13 19.10
C LYS A 87 -6.25 -12.48 17.99
N THR A 88 -6.58 -11.22 17.71
CA THR A 88 -5.94 -10.43 16.66
C THR A 88 -4.45 -10.27 16.95
N ARG A 89 -3.60 -10.66 16.00
CA ARG A 89 -2.14 -10.47 16.09
C ARG A 89 -1.65 -9.26 15.32
N HIS A 90 -2.32 -8.93 14.22
CA HIS A 90 -1.98 -7.85 13.31
C HIS A 90 -3.22 -7.51 12.50
N THR A 91 -3.41 -6.22 12.20
CA THR A 91 -4.53 -5.73 11.39
C THR A 91 -3.97 -4.88 10.25
N THR A 92 -4.42 -5.15 9.03
CA THR A 92 -4.12 -4.33 7.85
C THR A 92 -5.37 -4.18 7.03
N VAL A 93 -5.61 -2.98 6.51
CA VAL A 93 -6.74 -2.69 5.64
C VAL A 93 -6.22 -2.33 4.25
N GLU A 94 -6.71 -3.01 3.23
CA GLU A 94 -6.40 -2.73 1.84
C GLU A 94 -7.69 -2.37 1.10
N LEU A 95 -7.77 -1.16 0.56
CA LEU A 95 -8.86 -0.67 -0.25
C LEU A 95 -8.45 -0.71 -1.72
N HIS A 96 -9.15 -1.51 -2.51
CA HIS A 96 -8.98 -1.56 -3.96
C HIS A 96 -9.97 -0.64 -4.66
N GLY A 97 -9.49 0.09 -5.65
CA GLY A 97 -10.31 0.99 -6.44
C GLY A 97 -9.54 1.72 -7.52
N ARG A 98 -10.00 2.92 -7.88
CA ARG A 98 -9.35 3.74 -8.90
C ARG A 98 -9.09 5.13 -8.34
N CYS A 99 -7.88 5.65 -8.57
CA CYS A 99 -7.54 7.00 -8.16
C CYS A 99 -8.26 8.04 -9.03
N ALA A 100 -8.24 9.30 -8.60
CA ALA A 100 -8.91 10.39 -9.30
C ALA A 100 -8.49 10.48 -10.78
N ASP A 101 -7.19 10.36 -11.07
CA ASP A 101 -6.67 10.39 -12.43
C ASP A 101 -7.19 9.20 -13.25
N CYS A 102 -7.17 7.99 -12.68
CA CYS A 102 -7.59 6.78 -13.38
C CYS A 102 -9.11 6.76 -13.62
N ALA A 103 -9.90 7.17 -12.64
CA ALA A 103 -11.35 7.30 -12.78
C ALA A 103 -11.72 8.37 -13.83
N GLY A 104 -10.92 9.43 -13.96
CA GLY A 104 -11.10 10.48 -14.97
C GLY A 104 -10.79 10.02 -16.41
N ARG A 105 -9.95 9.00 -16.60
CA ARG A 105 -9.61 8.48 -17.94
C ARG A 105 -10.76 7.72 -18.61
N ASP A 106 -11.69 7.17 -17.84
CA ASP A 106 -12.90 6.53 -18.37
C ASP A 106 -13.94 7.53 -18.90
N GLY A 107 -13.82 8.82 -18.56
CA GLY A 107 -14.71 9.89 -19.02
C GLY A 107 -14.34 10.50 -20.38
N GLY A 108 -13.45 9.84 -21.13
CA GLY A 108 -12.69 10.46 -22.21
C GLY A 108 -13.25 10.38 -23.64
N TYR A 109 -14.56 10.44 -23.87
CA TYR A 109 -15.13 10.79 -25.19
C TYR A 109 -16.52 11.47 -25.08
N ALA A 110 -16.53 12.77 -24.77
CA ALA A 110 -17.46 13.83 -25.24
C ALA A 110 -17.27 15.05 -24.31
N LYS A 111 -16.67 16.16 -24.71
CA LYS A 111 -17.18 17.06 -25.76
C LYS A 111 -16.04 17.84 -26.41
N ALA A 112 -16.07 17.86 -27.73
CA ALA A 112 -15.34 18.79 -28.58
C ALA A 112 -15.74 20.25 -28.30
N SER A 113 -14.73 21.12 -28.46
CA SER A 113 -14.77 22.52 -28.94
C SER A 113 -15.91 23.44 -28.51
N LEU A 114 -15.54 24.59 -27.94
CA LEU A 114 -16.00 25.96 -28.27
C LEU A 114 -15.01 26.94 -27.62
N HIS A 115 -14.04 27.45 -28.38
CA HIS A 115 -14.04 28.79 -28.99
C HIS A 115 -13.76 29.96 -28.02
N SER A 116 -12.60 30.58 -28.25
CA SER A 116 -12.26 32.02 -28.17
C SER A 116 -12.54 32.84 -26.89
N SER A 117 -11.45 33.44 -26.37
CA SER A 117 -11.33 34.74 -25.67
C SER A 117 -12.29 35.83 -26.23
N PRO A 118 -12.61 36.99 -25.59
CA PRO A 118 -11.97 37.64 -24.42
C PRO A 118 -12.92 38.35 -23.42
N ARG A 119 -12.36 38.87 -22.31
CA ARG A 119 -12.40 40.30 -21.91
C ARG A 119 -11.42 40.56 -20.78
#